data_AF-A0A0S4PUA5-F1
#
_entry.id   AF-A0A0S4PUA5-F1
#
_cell.length_a   1.000
_cell.length_b   1.000
_cell.length_c   1.000
_cell.angle_alpha   90.00
_cell.angle_beta   90.00
_cell.angle_gamma   90.00
#
_symmetry.space_group_name_H-M   'P 1'
#
loop_
_entity.id
_entity.type
_entity.pdbx_description
1 polymer ?
#
loop_
_entity_poly.entity_id
_entity_poly.type
_entity_poly.pdbx_seq_one_letter_code
_entity_poly.pdbx_strand_id
1 'polypeptide(L)'
;MEFKDIKHIEKAQKFNREDGIKIFVVLIFFLVISLIAIFVHTGHNTLLLVFATIVGGYMAMNIGANDVANNVGPAVGSQAITLVGAIIIAAICEAMGAIIAGGEVVSTIKSGIVDASQITESRIFLALMLAALLSAAVWL
;
A
#
# COMPACT_ATOMS: atom_id res chain seq x y z
N MET A 1 7.27 -45.50 -7.05
CA MET A 1 7.20 -44.23 -6.29
C MET A 1 6.41 -44.52 -5.03
N GLU A 2 7.03 -44.36 -3.87
CA GLU A 2 6.36 -44.66 -2.60
C GLU A 2 5.33 -43.57 -2.28
N PHE A 3 4.25 -43.92 -1.57
CA PHE A 3 3.25 -42.95 -1.10
C PHE A 3 3.85 -41.82 -0.25
N LYS A 4 5.04 -42.03 0.31
CA LYS A 4 5.80 -41.04 1.07
C LYS A 4 6.38 -39.94 0.16
N ASP A 5 6.86 -40.31 -1.03
CA ASP A 5 7.41 -39.39 -2.03
C ASP A 5 6.33 -38.45 -2.58
N ILE A 6 5.13 -38.99 -2.84
CA ILE A 6 3.97 -38.23 -3.33
C ILE A 6 3.55 -37.16 -2.32
N LYS A 7 3.52 -37.50 -1.01
CA LYS A 7 3.18 -36.54 0.06
C LYS A 7 4.23 -35.44 0.25
N HIS A 8 5.50 -35.75 0.02
CA HIS A 8 6.58 -34.76 0.10
C HIS A 8 6.52 -33.78 -1.08
N ILE A 9 6.23 -34.28 -2.29
CA ILE A 9 6.02 -33.45 -3.48
C ILE A 9 4.77 -32.56 -3.29
N GLU A 10 3.66 -33.10 -2.80
CA GLU A 10 2.43 -32.36 -2.57
C GLU A 10 2.59 -31.23 -1.54
N LYS A 11 3.31 -31.48 -0.43
CA LYS A 11 3.65 -30.44 0.56
C LYS A 11 4.53 -29.34 -0.03
N ALA A 12 5.55 -29.69 -0.81
CA ALA A 12 6.42 -28.73 -1.48
C ALA A 12 5.65 -27.89 -2.51
N GLN A 13 4.72 -28.51 -3.23
CA GLN A 13 3.89 -27.86 -4.24
C GLN A 13 2.84 -26.93 -3.60
N LYS A 14 2.29 -27.30 -2.43
CA LYS A 14 1.31 -26.49 -1.69
C LYS A 14 1.95 -25.23 -1.10
N PHE A 15 3.14 -25.34 -0.51
CA PHE A 15 3.91 -24.20 0.00
C PHE A 15 4.23 -23.19 -1.11
N ASN A 16 4.73 -23.69 -2.26
CA ASN A 16 5.03 -22.84 -3.41
C ASN A 16 3.77 -22.16 -4.00
N ARG A 17 2.61 -22.81 -3.91
CA ARG A 17 1.35 -22.29 -4.45
C ARG A 17 0.77 -21.14 -3.62
N GLU A 18 0.83 -21.23 -2.29
CA GLU A 18 0.26 -20.19 -1.41
C GLU A 18 1.05 -18.88 -1.48
N ASP A 19 2.38 -18.95 -1.52
CA ASP A 19 3.21 -17.76 -1.66
C ASP A 19 3.13 -17.18 -3.08
N GLY A 20 3.01 -18.03 -4.10
CA GLY A 20 2.74 -17.60 -5.47
C GLY A 20 1.44 -16.81 -5.61
N ILE A 21 0.37 -17.20 -4.90
CA ILE A 21 -0.91 -16.48 -4.92
C ILE A 21 -0.76 -15.09 -4.27
N LYS A 22 -0.05 -14.97 -3.14
CA LYS A 22 0.15 -13.67 -2.47
C LYS A 22 0.91 -12.70 -3.37
N ILE A 23 2.02 -13.16 -3.97
CA ILE A 23 2.81 -12.36 -4.91
C ILE A 23 1.93 -11.92 -6.09
N PHE A 24 1.13 -12.83 -6.63
CA PHE A 24 0.23 -12.52 -7.74
C PHE A 24 -0.80 -11.44 -7.39
N VAL A 25 -1.40 -11.49 -6.19
CA VAL A 25 -2.33 -10.46 -5.72
C VAL A 25 -1.64 -9.09 -5.61
N VAL A 26 -0.43 -9.05 -5.06
CA VAL A 26 0.36 -7.81 -4.94
C VAL A 26 0.71 -7.26 -6.33
N LEU A 27 1.11 -8.11 -7.27
CA LEU A 27 1.38 -7.70 -8.65
C LEU A 27 0.14 -7.15 -9.36
N ILE A 28 -1.03 -7.78 -9.17
CA ILE A 28 -2.30 -7.26 -9.69
C ILE A 28 -2.61 -5.90 -9.08
N PHE A 29 -2.43 -5.72 -7.78
CA PHE A 29 -2.64 -4.44 -7.13
C PHE A 29 -1.80 -3.33 -7.77
N PHE A 30 -0.49 -3.55 -7.92
CA PHE A 30 0.40 -2.58 -8.57
C PHE A 30 0.06 -2.34 -10.04
N LEU A 31 -0.33 -3.38 -10.77
CA LEU A 31 -0.77 -3.25 -12.15
C LEU A 31 -2.04 -2.39 -12.25
N VAL A 32 -3.03 -2.65 -11.42
CA VAL A 32 -4.32 -1.93 -11.43
C VAL A 32 -4.11 -0.45 -11.11
N ILE A 33 -3.40 -0.11 -10.03
CA ILE A 33 -3.16 1.31 -9.68
C ILE A 33 -2.34 2.03 -10.75
N SER A 34 -1.38 1.33 -11.39
CA SER A 34 -0.58 1.91 -12.47
C SER A 34 -1.41 2.16 -13.72
N LEU A 35 -2.30 1.23 -14.09
CA LEU A 35 -3.24 1.43 -15.19
C LEU A 35 -4.17 2.60 -14.90
N ILE A 36 -4.73 2.67 -13.69
CA ILE A 36 -5.58 3.81 -13.28
C ILE A 36 -4.80 5.13 -13.43
N ALA A 37 -3.55 5.21 -12.97
CA ALA A 37 -2.72 6.41 -13.10
C ALA A 37 -2.52 6.82 -14.57
N ILE A 38 -2.30 5.85 -15.47
CA ILE A 38 -2.16 6.10 -16.91
C ILE A 38 -3.47 6.62 -17.52
N PHE A 39 -4.61 6.02 -17.16
CA PHE A 39 -5.91 6.41 -17.72
C PHE A 39 -6.43 7.75 -17.17
N VAL A 40 -6.13 8.07 -15.92
CA VAL A 40 -6.59 9.31 -15.26
C VAL A 40 -5.81 10.54 -15.76
N HIS A 41 -4.55 10.39 -16.18
CA HIS A 41 -3.72 11.52 -16.58
C HIS A 41 -3.12 11.39 -17.99
N THR A 42 -3.72 12.08 -18.95
CA THR A 42 -3.26 12.21 -20.35
C THR A 42 -2.41 13.47 -20.58
N GLY A 43 -1.56 13.82 -19.61
CA GLY A 43 -0.72 15.03 -19.63
C GLY A 43 0.78 14.77 -19.69
N HIS A 44 1.58 15.82 -19.42
CA HIS A 44 3.04 15.70 -19.34
C HIS A 44 3.47 15.01 -18.04
N ASN A 45 4.48 14.14 -18.11
CA ASN A 45 5.08 13.37 -16.99
C ASN A 45 4.27 12.18 -16.45
N THR A 46 3.46 11.50 -17.28
CA THR A 46 2.76 10.25 -16.90
C THR A 46 3.69 9.21 -16.27
N LEU A 47 4.93 9.08 -16.75
CA LEU A 47 5.92 8.17 -16.16
C LEU A 47 6.24 8.50 -14.70
N LEU A 48 6.38 9.78 -14.37
CA LEU A 48 6.62 10.24 -12.99
C LEU A 48 5.41 9.94 -12.11
N LEU A 49 4.20 10.16 -12.62
CA LEU A 49 2.97 9.87 -11.90
C LEU A 49 2.82 8.37 -11.61
N VAL A 50 3.09 7.53 -12.60
CA VAL A 50 3.07 6.06 -12.42
C VAL A 50 4.09 5.64 -11.38
N PHE A 51 5.31 6.17 -11.45
CA PHE A 51 6.34 5.90 -10.44
C PHE A 51 5.90 6.32 -9.04
N ALA A 52 5.41 7.56 -8.88
CA ALA A 52 4.90 8.05 -7.61
C ALA A 52 3.71 7.21 -7.08
N THR A 53 2.86 6.72 -7.99
CA THR A 53 1.73 5.84 -7.65
C THR A 53 2.20 4.48 -7.14
N ILE A 54 3.24 3.90 -7.75
CA ILE A 54 3.83 2.64 -7.28
C ILE A 54 4.43 2.83 -5.89
N VAL A 55 5.23 3.88 -5.69
CA VAL A 55 5.84 4.16 -4.38
C VAL A 55 4.77 4.45 -3.33
N GLY A 56 3.77 5.26 -3.67
CA GLY A 56 2.66 5.58 -2.78
C GLY A 56 1.79 4.37 -2.45
N GLY A 57 1.56 3.47 -3.42
CA GLY A 57 0.87 2.20 -3.20
C GLY A 57 1.63 1.29 -2.25
N TYR A 58 2.96 1.23 -2.37
CA TYR A 58 3.81 0.50 -1.43
C TYR A 58 3.76 1.11 -0.02
N MET A 59 3.87 2.43 0.09
CA MET A 59 3.70 3.13 1.37
C MET A 59 2.33 2.86 2.01
N ALA A 60 1.25 2.90 1.22
CA ALA A 60 -0.09 2.63 1.72
C ALA A 60 -0.24 1.20 2.26
N MET A 61 0.41 0.21 1.61
CA MET A 61 0.46 -1.16 2.13
C MET A 61 1.19 -1.23 3.48
N ASN A 62 2.32 -0.54 3.63
CA ASN A 62 3.11 -0.57 4.87
C ASN A 62 2.37 0.11 6.02
N ILE A 63 1.74 1.27 5.78
CA ILE A 63 0.86 1.93 6.75
C ILE A 63 -0.27 0.99 7.15
N GLY A 64 -1.01 0.44 6.17
CA GLY A 64 -2.15 -0.43 6.46
C GLY A 64 -1.76 -1.67 7.27
N ALA A 65 -0.61 -2.28 6.99
CA ALA A 65 -0.13 -3.42 7.76
C ALA A 65 0.23 -3.04 9.22
N ASN A 66 0.88 -1.89 9.42
CA ASN A 66 1.26 -1.38 10.73
C ASN A 66 0.02 -1.00 11.56
N ASP A 67 -0.90 -0.25 10.95
CA ASP A 67 -2.07 0.30 11.62
C ASP A 67 -3.07 -0.79 11.99
N VAL A 68 -3.32 -1.76 11.10
CA VAL A 68 -4.18 -2.92 11.43
C VAL A 68 -3.61 -3.67 12.63
N ALA A 69 -2.30 -3.94 12.68
CA ALA A 69 -1.71 -4.64 13.82
C ALA A 69 -1.91 -3.87 15.14
N ASN A 70 -1.76 -2.55 15.11
CA ASN A 70 -1.92 -1.70 16.29
C ASN A 70 -3.39 -1.56 16.73
N ASN A 71 -4.31 -1.44 15.77
CA ASN A 71 -5.73 -1.16 16.03
C ASN A 71 -6.52 -2.41 16.40
N VAL A 72 -6.27 -3.53 15.71
CA VAL A 72 -7.03 -4.78 15.94
C VAL A 72 -6.28 -5.84 16.74
N GLY A 73 -4.97 -5.67 16.96
CA GLY A 73 -4.13 -6.62 17.71
C GLY A 73 -4.69 -6.98 19.09
N PRO A 74 -5.04 -6.01 19.96
CA PRO A 74 -5.62 -6.30 21.26
C PRO A 74 -6.99 -7.01 21.19
N ALA A 75 -7.83 -6.65 20.22
CA ALA A 75 -9.18 -7.22 20.07
C ALA A 75 -9.13 -8.67 19.56
N VAL A 76 -8.20 -8.98 18.65
CA VAL A 76 -7.95 -10.35 18.19
C VAL A 76 -7.21 -11.16 19.27
N GLY A 77 -6.22 -10.56 19.94
CA GLY A 77 -5.42 -11.20 20.99
C GLY A 77 -6.22 -11.53 22.25
N SER A 78 -7.25 -10.75 22.58
CA SER A 78 -8.20 -11.03 23.66
C SER A 78 -9.33 -11.99 23.26
N GLN A 79 -9.33 -12.47 22.01
CA GLN A 79 -10.38 -13.32 21.43
C GLN A 79 -11.78 -12.67 21.38
N ALA A 80 -11.85 -11.34 21.47
CA ALA A 80 -13.13 -10.61 21.32
C ALA A 80 -13.66 -10.69 19.89
N ILE A 81 -12.77 -10.69 18.90
CA ILE A 81 -13.08 -10.84 17.47
C ILE A 81 -12.10 -11.77 16.77
N THR A 82 -12.51 -12.37 15.65
CA THR A 82 -11.61 -13.20 14.83
C THR A 82 -10.70 -12.35 13.97
N LEU A 83 -9.53 -12.88 13.58
CA LEU A 83 -8.59 -12.19 12.70
C LEU A 83 -9.23 -11.76 11.37
N VAL A 84 -10.03 -12.66 10.76
CA VAL A 84 -10.71 -12.37 9.50
C VAL A 84 -11.74 -11.25 9.68
N GLY A 85 -12.53 -11.29 10.76
CA GLY A 85 -13.50 -10.24 11.05
C GLY A 85 -12.83 -8.89 11.29
N ALA A 86 -11.72 -8.90 12.03
CA ALA A 86 -10.92 -7.70 12.30
C ALA A 86 -10.35 -7.07 11.02
N ILE A 87 -9.80 -7.88 10.11
CA ILE A 87 -9.26 -7.39 8.82
C ILE A 87 -10.38 -6.78 7.96
N ILE A 88 -11.57 -7.39 7.92
CA ILE A 88 -12.70 -6.85 7.14
C ILE A 88 -13.15 -5.50 7.70
N ILE A 89 -13.28 -5.38 9.02
CA ILE A 89 -13.66 -4.13 9.68
C ILE A 89 -12.61 -3.05 9.39
N ALA A 90 -11.32 -3.36 9.58
CA ALA A 90 -10.25 -2.42 9.34
C ALA A 90 -10.20 -1.98 7.86
N ALA A 91 -10.33 -2.91 6.91
CA ALA A 91 -10.35 -2.57 5.49
C ALA A 91 -11.47 -1.58 5.13
N ILE A 92 -12.67 -1.75 5.70
CA ILE A 92 -13.80 -0.85 5.47
C ILE A 92 -13.55 0.51 6.14
N CYS A 93 -13.21 0.51 7.43
CA CYS A 93 -13.03 1.74 8.21
C CYS A 93 -11.86 2.59 7.71
N GLU A 94 -10.71 1.98 7.41
CA GLU A 94 -9.52 2.66 6.89
C GLU A 94 -9.78 3.23 5.48
N ALA A 95 -10.41 2.44 4.59
CA ALA A 95 -10.76 2.93 3.25
C ALA A 95 -11.77 4.07 3.30
N MET A 96 -12.80 3.97 4.15
CA MET A 96 -13.77 5.04 4.35
C MET A 96 -13.11 6.30 4.92
N GLY A 97 -12.23 6.17 5.92
CA GLY A 97 -11.49 7.29 6.49
C GLY A 97 -10.63 8.00 5.43
N ALA A 98 -9.89 7.23 4.64
CA ALA A 98 -9.08 7.76 3.54
C ALA A 98 -9.92 8.49 2.48
N ILE A 99 -11.12 7.97 2.13
CA ILE A 99 -11.99 8.59 1.12
C ILE A 99 -12.68 9.85 1.66
N ILE A 100 -13.18 9.81 2.90
CA ILE A 100 -14.00 10.89 3.48
C ILE A 100 -13.13 12.04 3.98
N ALA A 101 -12.03 11.73 4.67
CA ALA A 101 -11.20 12.72 5.37
C ALA A 101 -9.78 12.87 4.79
N GLY A 102 -9.34 11.98 3.88
CA GLY A 102 -7.97 11.99 3.38
C GLY A 102 -7.59 13.27 2.62
N GLY A 103 -8.55 13.94 1.97
CA GLY A 103 -8.27 15.18 1.23
C GLY A 103 -7.73 16.31 2.10
N GLU A 104 -8.30 16.52 3.29
CA GLU A 104 -7.86 17.55 4.24
C GLU A 104 -6.47 17.23 4.81
N VAL A 105 -6.20 15.95 5.08
CA VAL A 105 -4.89 15.46 5.56
C VAL A 105 -3.81 15.70 4.50
N VAL A 106 -4.07 15.33 3.25
CA VAL A 106 -3.12 15.54 2.14
C VAL A 106 -2.87 17.03 1.93
N SER A 107 -3.89 17.87 2.03
CA SER A 107 -3.72 19.34 1.95
C SER A 107 -2.79 19.84 3.06
N THR A 108 -3.02 19.39 4.30
CA THR A 108 -2.22 19.80 5.45
C THR A 108 -0.77 19.33 5.34
N ILE A 109 -0.51 18.09 4.89
CA ILE A 109 0.85 17.60 4.67
C ILE A 109 1.57 18.42 3.58
N LYS A 110 0.87 18.72 2.48
CA LYS A 110 1.45 19.46 1.36
C LYS A 110 1.82 20.91 1.73
N SER A 111 0.94 21.63 2.43
CA SER A 111 1.11 23.08 2.68
C SER A 111 1.48 23.45 4.11
N GLY A 112 1.26 22.55 5.07
CA GLY A 112 1.54 22.78 6.48
C GLY A 112 2.95 22.36 6.91
N ILE A 113 3.62 21.51 6.11
CA ILE A 113 4.98 21.04 6.40
C ILE A 113 6.02 21.75 5.52
N VAL A 114 5.70 21.94 4.24
CA VAL A 114 6.60 22.59 3.27
C VAL A 114 5.97 23.88 2.77
N ASP A 115 6.65 25.01 2.96
CA ASP A 115 6.23 26.29 2.40
C ASP A 115 6.55 26.35 0.90
N ALA A 116 5.53 26.04 0.09
CA ALA A 116 5.63 26.04 -1.36
C ALA A 116 5.96 27.43 -1.95
N SER A 117 5.76 28.53 -1.21
CA SER A 117 6.09 29.87 -1.69
C SER A 117 7.60 30.12 -1.79
N GLN A 118 8.39 29.38 -1.00
CA GLN A 118 9.86 29.45 -1.02
C GLN A 118 10.48 28.62 -2.15
N ILE A 119 9.71 27.74 -2.79
CA ILE A 119 10.19 26.85 -3.85
C ILE A 119 9.64 27.35 -5.18
N THR A 120 10.43 28.16 -5.87
CA THR A 120 10.05 28.79 -7.14
C THR A 120 10.05 27.82 -8.33
N GLU A 121 10.82 26.73 -8.26
CA GLU A 121 10.90 25.75 -9.33
C GLU A 121 10.08 24.48 -9.03
N SER A 122 9.05 24.22 -9.84
CA SER A 122 8.16 23.06 -9.67
C SER A 122 8.89 21.71 -9.69
N ARG A 123 10.01 21.60 -10.42
CA ARG A 123 10.82 20.36 -10.45
C ARG A 123 11.45 20.06 -9.08
N ILE A 124 11.92 21.08 -8.37
CA ILE A 124 12.49 20.94 -7.03
C ILE A 124 11.40 20.51 -6.05
N PHE A 125 10.22 21.13 -6.14
CA PHE A 125 9.08 20.75 -5.30
C PHE A 125 8.66 19.29 -5.50
N LEU A 126 8.55 18.85 -6.76
CA LEU A 126 8.21 17.46 -7.10
C LEU A 126 9.27 16.48 -6.60
N ALA A 127 10.55 16.79 -6.78
CA ALA A 127 11.64 15.94 -6.30
C ALA A 127 11.64 15.82 -4.76
N LEU A 128 11.37 16.92 -4.05
CA LEU A 128 11.28 16.93 -2.59
C LEU A 128 10.12 16.06 -2.08
N MET A 129 8.93 16.23 -2.65
CA MET A 129 7.76 15.41 -2.30
C MET A 129 7.99 13.93 -2.59
N LEU A 130 8.60 13.60 -3.74
CA LEU A 130 8.91 12.22 -4.11
C LEU A 130 9.98 11.60 -3.19
N ALA A 131 10.99 12.38 -2.80
CA ALA A 131 12.02 11.93 -1.86
C ALA A 131 11.44 11.64 -0.48
N ALA A 132 10.55 12.51 0.02
CA ALA A 132 9.84 12.29 1.28
C ALA A 132 8.99 11.00 1.22
N LEU A 133 8.23 10.81 0.14
CA LEU A 133 7.42 9.61 -0.06
C LEU A 133 8.27 8.34 -0.12
N LEU A 134 9.35 8.34 -0.91
CA LEU A 134 10.28 7.22 -1.01
C LEU A 134 10.95 6.89 0.34
N SER A 135 11.41 7.91 1.05
CA SER A 135 12.05 7.72 2.36
C SER A 135 11.09 7.09 3.37
N ALA A 136 9.84 7.56 3.39
CA ALA A 136 8.83 7.01 4.28
C ALA A 136 8.48 5.57 3.89
N ALA A 137 8.32 5.30 2.59
CA ALA A 137 7.96 3.98 2.08
C ALA A 137 9.05 2.92 2.35
N VAL A 138 10.33 3.30 2.31
CA VAL A 138 11.44 2.38 2.59
C VAL A 138 11.61 2.12 4.09
N TRP A 139 11.28 3.09 4.94
CA TRP A 139 11.52 2.99 6.38
C TRP A 139 10.42 2.22 7.13
N LEU A 140 9.15 2.47 6.78
CA LEU A 140 7.99 1.75 7.32
C LEU A 140 7.92 0.32 6.78
#